data_AF-A0A821QBR0-F1
#
_entry.id   AF-A0A821QBR0-F1
#
_cell.length_a   1.000
_cell.length_b   1.000
_cell.length_c   1.000
_cell.angle_alpha   90.00
_cell.angle_beta   90.00
_cell.angle_gamma   90.00
#
_symmetry.space_group_name_H-M   'P 1'
#
loop_
_entity.id
_entity.type
_entity.pdbx_description
1 polymer ?
#
loop_
_entity_poly.entity_id
_entity_poly.type
_entity_poly.pdbx_seq_one_letter_code
_entity_poly.pdbx_strand_id
1 'polypeptide(L)' 'MLDRFCLQILPEIHYKIKWLDLESSSMERILLATNYPNLYGFGLYNLDEEIIRSLFI' A
#
# COMPACT_ATOMS: atom_id res chain seq x y z
N MET A 1 15.04 -2.89 0.00
CA MET A 1 14.35 -3.22 -1.27
C MET A 1 13.12 -2.34 -1.46
N LEU A 2 12.28 -2.16 -0.42
CA LEU A 2 11.13 -1.26 -0.42
C LEU A 2 11.47 0.18 -0.84
N ASP A 3 12.56 0.77 -0.33
CA ASP A 3 12.94 2.15 -0.68
C ASP A 3 13.16 2.34 -2.18
N ARG A 4 13.81 1.36 -2.84
CA ARG A 4 14.00 1.39 -4.29
C ARG A 4 12.67 1.31 -5.01
N PHE A 5 11.75 0.47 -4.54
CA PHE A 5 10.41 0.37 -5.10
C PHE A 5 9.65 1.70 -4.97
N CYS A 6 9.60 2.28 -3.77
CA CYS A 6 8.91 3.54 -3.50
C CYS A 6 9.51 4.74 -4.25
N LEU A 7 10.84 4.83 -4.34
CA LEU A 7 11.51 6.01 -4.89
C LEU A 7 11.78 5.95 -6.39
N GLN A 8 11.86 4.75 -6.98
CA GLN A 8 12.28 4.60 -8.39
C GLN A 8 11.25 3.90 -9.26
N ILE A 9 10.47 2.96 -8.72
CA ILE A 9 9.55 2.15 -9.53
C ILE A 9 8.15 2.75 -9.47
N LEU A 10 7.64 2.99 -8.27
CA LEU A 10 6.30 3.53 -8.04
C LEU A 10 6.01 4.82 -8.82
N PRO A 11 6.90 5.84 -8.84
CA PRO A 11 6.68 7.07 -9.60
C PRO A 11 6.52 6.86 -11.12
N GLU A 12 7.00 5.74 -11.67
CA GLU A 12 6.90 5.45 -13.10
C GLU A 12 5.61 4.72 -13.47
N ILE A 13 4.96 4.06 -12.49
CA ILE A 13 3.82 3.18 -12.73
C ILE A 13 2.54 3.58 -11.98
N HIS A 14 2.61 4.52 -11.03
CA HIS A 14 1.50 4.87 -10.13
C HIS A 14 0.18 5.19 -10.84
N TYR A 15 0.23 5.88 -11.99
CA TYR A 15 -0.96 6.22 -12.77
C TYR A 15 -1.62 5.01 -13.45
N LYS A 16 -0.93 3.88 -13.58
CA LYS A 16 -1.48 2.62 -14.12
C LYS A 16 -2.01 1.70 -13.03
N ILE A 17 -1.63 1.92 -11.78
CA ILE A 17 -2.02 1.07 -10.66
C ILE A 17 -3.49 1.33 -10.35
N LYS A 18 -4.26 0.23 -10.36
CA LYS A 18 -5.68 0.24 -10.02
C LYS A 18 -6.00 -0.50 -8.72
N TRP A 19 -5.15 -1.45 -8.36
CA TRP A 19 -5.24 -2.23 -7.12
C TRP A 19 -3.86 -2.39 -6.51
N LEU A 20 -3.78 -2.30 -5.19
CA LEU A 20 -2.58 -2.59 -4.41
C LEU A 20 -2.84 -3.76 -3.48
N ASP A 21 -1.90 -4.71 -3.43
CA ASP A 21 -1.91 -5.77 -2.43
C ASP A 21 -0.69 -5.56 -1.54
N LEU A 22 -0.93 -5.14 -0.29
CA LEU A 22 0.10 -4.56 0.57
C LEU A 22 0.25 -5.38 1.86
N GLU A 23 1.50 -5.63 2.22
CA GLU A 23 1.82 -6.07 3.57
C GLU A 23 1.57 -4.92 4.56
N SER A 24 0.90 -5.21 5.67
CA SER A 24 0.55 -4.23 6.71
C SER A 24 1.74 -3.34 7.13
N SER A 25 2.92 -3.96 7.35
CA SER A 25 4.16 -3.32 7.78
C SER A 25 4.73 -2.30 6.78
N SER A 26 4.36 -2.43 5.50
CA SER A 26 4.84 -1.57 4.41
C SER A 26 3.78 -0.62 3.88
N MET A 27 2.52 -0.77 4.33
CA MET A 27 1.35 -0.04 3.84
C MET A 27 1.57 1.47 3.84
N GLU A 28 1.90 2.05 5.01
CA GLU A 28 2.03 3.49 5.16
C GLU A 28 3.07 4.07 4.19
N ARG A 29 4.24 3.43 4.10
CA ARG A 29 5.32 3.88 3.23
C ARG A 29 4.94 3.82 1.75
N ILE A 30 4.18 2.81 1.32
CA ILE A 30 3.74 2.67 -0.08
C ILE A 30 2.63 3.66 -0.39
N LEU A 31 1.67 3.84 0.50
CA LEU A 31 0.55 4.77 0.30
C LEU A 31 1.02 6.24 0.31
N LEU A 32 2.04 6.58 1.10
CA LEU A 32 2.59 7.94 1.16
C LEU A 32 3.65 8.22 0.08
N ALA A 33 4.17 7.21 -0.61
CA ALA A 33 5.24 7.39 -1.59
C ALA A 33 4.82 8.20 -2.84
N THR A 34 3.55 8.16 -3.22
CA THR A 34 3.03 8.83 -4.42
C THR A 34 1.50 8.93 -4.39
N ASN A 35 0.93 9.63 -5.36
CA ASN A 35 -0.51 9.69 -5.59
C ASN A 35 -0.94 8.58 -6.55
N TYR A 36 -2.04 7.89 -6.28
CA TYR A 36 -2.55 6.83 -7.15
C TYR A 36 -3.89 7.25 -7.79
N PRO A 37 -3.87 8.00 -8.91
CA PRO A 37 -5.07 8.64 -9.44
C PRO A 37 -6.15 7.67 -9.93
N ASN A 38 -5.77 6.43 -10.24
CA ASN A 38 -6.68 5.39 -10.76
C ASN A 38 -6.91 4.24 -9.77
N LEU A 39 -6.52 4.41 -8.51
CA LEU A 39 -6.69 3.39 -7.48
C LEU A 39 -8.17 3.28 -7.10
N TYR A 40 -8.74 2.09 -7.23
CA TYR A 40 -10.12 1.82 -6.81
C TYR A 40 -10.20 1.03 -5.50
N GLY A 41 -9.08 0.47 -5.03
CA GLY A 41 -9.02 -0.24 -3.76
C GLY A 41 -7.65 -0.84 -3.48
N PHE A 42 -7.51 -1.39 -2.27
CA PHE A 42 -6.33 -2.13 -1.87
C PHE A 42 -6.70 -3.25 -0.90
N GLY A 43 -5.89 -4.31 -0.90
CA GLY A 43 -5.90 -5.39 0.08
C GLY A 43 -4.76 -5.22 1.07
N LEU A 44 -5.01 -5.61 2.33
CA LEU A 44 -3.99 -5.73 3.35
C LEU A 44 -3.86 -7.19 3.76
N TYR A 45 -2.63 -7.67 3.82
CA TYR A 45 -2.30 -8.98 4.37
C TYR A 45 -1.26 -8.85 5.48
N ASN A 46 -1.09 -9.94 6.24
CA ASN A 46 -0.27 -9.98 7.46
C ASN A 46 -0.67 -8.88 8.46
N LEU A 47 -1.98 -8.64 8.62
CA LEU A 47 -2.47 -7.73 9.64
C LEU A 47 -2.21 -8.31 11.03
N ASP A 48 -1.65 -7.50 11.92
CA ASP A 48 -1.52 -7.88 13.32
C ASP A 48 -2.90 -8.10 13.93
N GLU A 49 -3.02 -9.11 14.80
CA GLU A 49 -4.29 -9.50 15.41
C GLU A 49 -4.94 -8.33 16.17
N GLU A 50 -4.14 -7.43 16.74
CA GLU A 50 -4.61 -6.20 17.39
C GLU A 50 -5.25 -5.22 16.41
N ILE A 51 -4.65 -5.05 15.22
CA ILE A 51 -5.22 -4.20 14.16
C ILE A 51 -6.53 -4.80 13.66
N ILE A 52 -6.57 -6.11 13.46
CA ILE A 52 -7.79 -6.81 13.07
C ILE A 52 -8.88 -6.54 14.11
N ARG A 53 -8.59 -6.71 15.41
CA ARG A 53 -9.56 -6.44 16.49
C ARG A 53 -10.06 -5.00 16.49
N SER A 54 -9.20 -4.02 16.20
CA SER A 54 -9.60 -2.60 16.13
C SER A 54 -10.56 -2.27 14.99
N LEU A 55 -10.64 -3.12 13.95
CA LEU A 55 -11.53 -2.93 12.81
C LEU A 55 -12.95 -3.49 13.04
N PHE A 56 -13.15 -4.31 14.08
CA PHE A 56 -14.42 -4.98 14.38
C PHE A 56 -15.12 -4.48 15.66
N ILE A 57 -14.67 -3.34 16.20
CA ILE A 57 -15.27 -2.63 17.35
C ILE A 57 -15.78 -1.28 16.86
#